data_AF-A0A1S2QJD7-F1
#
_entry.id   AF-A0A1S2QJD7-F1
#
_cell.length_a   1.000
_cell.length_b   1.000
_cell.length_c   1.000
_cell.angle_alpha   90.00
_cell.angle_beta   90.00
_cell.angle_gamma   90.00
#
_symmetry.space_group_name_H-M   'P 1'
#
loop_
_entity.id
_entity.type
_entity.pdbx_description
1 polymer ?
#
loop_
_entity_poly.entity_id
_entity_poly.type
_entity_poly.pdbx_seq_one_letter_code
_entity_poly.pdbx_strand_id
1 'polypeptide(L)'
;MNFEPKDIIRWGIPGWMFLAVLIAYFSLNDFDSIKSFIFNKDAPIIVASITLFIVSGVTIGNLIHQISLSLGFIIWKDRKKHLKHEYELDKIIIENQYGKEIQRIYSDRLGNLHALSALCFSLFLSLLTIGIFSFTIKFSTSIMILLIIVFLLNVIVFHNLIYFQDHLNYYIRKVKSDFKASE
;
A
#
# COMPACT_ATOMS: atom_id res chain seq x y z
N MET A 1 -3.82 -13.42 17.36
CA MET A 1 -3.98 -12.89 15.99
C MET A 1 -3.20 -13.84 15.10
N ASN A 2 -3.88 -14.70 14.34
CA ASN A 2 -3.19 -15.62 13.44
C ASN A 2 -2.67 -14.80 12.27
N PHE A 3 -1.34 -14.68 12.16
CA PHE A 3 -0.70 -14.02 11.01
C PHE A 3 -1.00 -14.86 9.78
N GLU A 4 -1.86 -14.36 8.90
CA GLU A 4 -2.09 -15.03 7.63
C GLU A 4 -1.01 -14.59 6.62
N PRO A 5 -0.52 -15.47 5.74
CA PRO A 5 0.46 -15.10 4.71
C PRO A 5 0.02 -13.91 3.85
N LYS A 6 -1.30 -13.73 3.68
CA LYS A 6 -1.91 -12.58 2.98
C LYS A 6 -1.54 -11.24 3.63
N ASP A 7 -1.30 -11.20 4.93
CA ASP A 7 -0.98 -9.97 5.67
C ASP A 7 0.47 -9.55 5.44
N ILE A 8 1.41 -10.51 5.35
CA ILE A 8 2.81 -10.24 4.98
C ILE A 8 2.90 -9.67 3.57
N ILE A 9 2.11 -10.20 2.63
CA ILE A 9 2.07 -9.71 1.25
C ILE A 9 1.47 -8.29 1.21
N ARG A 10 0.39 -8.04 1.97
CA ARG A 10 -0.26 -6.72 2.04
C ARG A 10 0.60 -5.66 2.72
N TRP A 11 1.42 -6.03 3.70
CA TRP A 11 2.28 -5.10 4.43
C TRP A 11 3.69 -4.97 3.84
N GLY A 12 4.26 -6.04 3.29
CA GLY A 12 5.62 -6.04 2.76
C GLY A 12 5.75 -5.39 1.39
N ILE A 13 4.77 -5.58 0.49
CA ILE A 13 4.84 -5.05 -0.88
C ILE A 13 5.04 -3.52 -0.92
N PRO A 14 4.30 -2.70 -0.16
CA PRO A 14 4.54 -1.26 -0.13
C PRO A 14 5.97 -0.89 0.29
N GLY A 15 6.53 -1.56 1.30
CA GLY A 15 7.89 -1.29 1.77
C GLY A 15 8.95 -1.76 0.79
N TRP A 16 8.82 -2.95 0.20
CA TRP A 16 9.73 -3.43 -0.84
C TRP A 16 9.66 -2.57 -2.11
N MET A 17 8.49 -2.06 -2.47
CA MET A 17 8.36 -1.12 -3.59
C MET A 17 9.19 0.14 -3.34
N PHE A 18 9.07 0.72 -2.13
CA PHE A 18 9.86 1.90 -1.74
C PHE A 18 11.37 1.60 -1.76
N LEU A 19 11.79 0.48 -1.14
CA LEU A 19 13.19 0.06 -1.13
C LEU A 19 13.74 -0.22 -2.54
N ALA A 20 12.94 -0.84 -3.42
CA ALA A 20 13.33 -1.10 -4.79
C ALA A 20 13.57 0.20 -5.57
N VAL A 21 12.72 1.22 -5.36
CA VAL A 21 12.91 2.54 -5.96
C VAL A 21 14.17 3.22 -5.43
N LEU A 22 14.47 3.10 -4.13
CA LEU A 22 15.71 3.62 -3.56
C LEU A 22 16.94 2.93 -4.15
N ILE A 23 16.94 1.60 -4.24
CA ILE A 23 18.03 0.84 -4.86
C ILE A 23 18.20 1.27 -6.32
N ALA A 24 17.11 1.45 -7.07
CA ALA A 24 17.17 1.95 -8.44
C ALA A 24 17.80 3.35 -8.51
N TYR A 25 17.41 4.27 -7.63
CA TYR A 25 18.01 5.60 -7.56
C TYR A 25 19.52 5.53 -7.29
N PHE A 26 19.95 4.79 -6.27
CA PHE A 26 21.38 4.67 -5.94
C PHE A 26 22.16 3.94 -7.03
N SER A 27 21.56 2.97 -7.72
CA SER A 27 22.20 2.28 -8.86
C SER A 27 22.46 3.22 -10.03
N LEU A 28 21.59 4.21 -10.25
CA LEU A 28 21.77 5.22 -11.29
C LEU A 28 22.76 6.32 -10.89
N ASN A 29 22.95 6.55 -9.59
CA ASN A 29 23.87 7.58 -9.09
C ASN A 29 25.31 7.06 -8.90
N ASP A 30 25.45 5.85 -8.36
CA ASP A 30 26.73 5.20 -8.05
C ASP A 30 26.61 3.67 -8.27
N PHE A 31 26.71 3.28 -9.55
CA PHE A 31 26.52 1.90 -9.98
C PHE A 31 27.59 0.96 -9.41
N ASP A 32 28.85 1.40 -9.32
CA ASP A 32 29.95 0.54 -8.87
C ASP A 32 29.82 0.18 -7.39
N SER A 33 29.41 1.13 -6.55
CA SER A 33 29.11 0.88 -5.14
C SER A 33 27.94 -0.11 -4.98
N ILE A 34 26.85 0.05 -5.73
CA ILE A 34 25.72 -0.89 -5.64
C ILE A 34 26.09 -2.27 -6.19
N LYS A 35 26.84 -2.33 -7.30
CA LYS A 35 27.29 -3.59 -7.89
C LYS A 35 28.19 -4.37 -6.92
N SER A 36 29.14 -3.69 -6.28
CA SER A 36 30.02 -4.33 -5.29
C SER A 36 29.27 -4.82 -4.06
N PHE A 37 28.21 -4.11 -3.65
CA PHE A 37 27.34 -4.53 -2.55
C PHE A 37 26.47 -5.75 -2.92
N ILE A 38 25.81 -5.74 -4.08
CA ILE A 38 24.88 -6.81 -4.51
C ILE A 38 25.64 -8.08 -4.93
N PHE A 39 26.74 -7.94 -5.67
CA PHE A 39 27.55 -9.06 -6.16
C PHE A 39 28.76 -9.35 -5.28
N ASN A 40 28.64 -9.06 -3.98
CA ASN A 40 29.66 -9.43 -3.02
C ASN A 40 29.82 -10.97 -3.03
N LYS A 41 31.06 -11.47 -2.99
CA LYS A 41 31.35 -12.91 -2.97
C LYS A 41 31.28 -13.51 -1.57
N ASP A 42 31.24 -12.68 -0.54
CA ASP A 42 31.17 -13.09 0.84
C ASP A 42 29.74 -13.54 1.18
N ALA A 43 29.54 -14.86 1.24
CA ALA A 43 28.23 -15.47 1.54
C ALA A 43 27.55 -14.89 2.81
N PRO A 44 28.25 -14.61 3.93
CA PRO A 44 27.63 -14.00 5.10
C PRO A 44 27.05 -12.61 4.83
N ILE A 45 27.74 -11.80 4.02
CA ILE A 45 27.29 -10.44 3.69
C ILE A 45 26.04 -10.51 2.81
N ILE A 46 26.01 -11.42 1.83
CA ILE A 46 24.83 -11.62 0.98
C ILE A 46 23.61 -12.02 1.83
N VAL A 47 23.78 -13.00 2.71
CA VAL A 47 22.69 -13.48 3.58
C VAL A 47 22.20 -12.37 4.50
N ALA A 48 23.12 -11.59 5.10
CA ALA A 48 22.78 -10.46 5.95
C ALA A 48 22.00 -9.37 5.18
N SER A 49 22.45 -9.01 3.98
CA SER A 49 21.80 -8.01 3.12
C SER A 49 20.39 -8.42 2.69
N ILE A 50 20.21 -9.68 2.27
CA ILE A 50 18.88 -10.21 1.91
C ILE A 50 17.96 -10.21 3.14
N THR A 51 18.47 -10.69 4.27
CA THR A 51 17.69 -10.71 5.53
C THR A 51 17.26 -9.31 5.92
N LEU A 52 18.17 -8.33 5.85
CA LEU A 52 17.87 -6.93 6.14
C LEU A 52 16.83 -6.39 5.16
N PHE A 53 16.95 -6.66 3.87
CA PHE A 53 15.97 -6.22 2.88
C PHE A 53 14.56 -6.77 3.14
N ILE A 54 14.45 -8.06 3.47
CA ILE A 54 13.17 -8.72 3.79
C ILE A 54 12.56 -8.07 5.04
N VAL A 55 13.32 -7.98 6.13
CA VAL A 55 12.86 -7.44 7.41
C VAL A 55 12.49 -5.96 7.26
N SER A 56 13.38 -5.15 6.69
CA SER A 56 13.15 -3.72 6.49
C SER A 56 11.93 -3.46 5.60
N GLY A 57 11.72 -4.25 4.56
CA GLY A 57 10.55 -4.07 3.70
C GLY A 57 9.24 -4.33 4.43
N VAL A 58 9.17 -5.38 5.26
CA VAL A 58 7.97 -5.63 6.08
C VAL A 58 7.77 -4.53 7.12
N THR A 59 8.83 -4.10 7.81
CA THR A 59 8.73 -3.06 8.84
C THR A 59 8.33 -1.71 8.24
N ILE A 60 9.03 -1.25 7.20
CA ILE A 60 8.74 0.02 6.50
C ILE A 60 7.35 -0.04 5.88
N GLY A 61 7.00 -1.15 5.24
CA GLY A 61 5.72 -1.30 4.58
C GLY A 61 4.54 -1.29 5.57
N ASN A 62 4.69 -1.88 6.76
CA ASN A 62 3.69 -1.76 7.82
C ASN A 62 3.53 -0.31 8.32
N LEU A 63 4.64 0.44 8.45
CA LEU A 63 4.56 1.87 8.80
C LEU A 63 3.85 2.69 7.72
N ILE A 64 4.19 2.46 6.45
CA ILE A 64 3.52 3.07 5.29
C ILE A 64 2.03 2.76 5.33
N HIS A 65 1.63 1.51 5.58
CA HIS A 65 0.24 1.11 5.69
C HIS A 65 -0.51 1.82 6.83
N GLN A 66 0.11 1.95 8.01
CA GLN A 66 -0.50 2.69 9.13
C GLN A 66 -0.67 4.17 8.79
N ILE A 67 0.32 4.79 8.14
CA ILE A 67 0.25 6.19 7.70
C ILE A 67 -0.82 6.37 6.62
N SER A 68 -0.91 5.46 5.64
CA SER A 68 -1.88 5.56 4.56
C SER A 68 -3.31 5.45 5.06
N LEU A 69 -3.58 4.56 6.03
CA LEU A 69 -4.87 4.48 6.70
C LEU A 69 -5.19 5.75 7.48
N SER A 70 -4.21 6.28 8.21
CA SER A 70 -4.37 7.52 8.96
C SER A 70 -4.74 8.68 8.02
N LEU A 71 -3.97 8.91 6.96
CA LEU A 71 -4.23 10.01 6.05
C LEU A 71 -5.55 9.84 5.28
N GLY A 72 -5.85 8.64 4.79
CA GLY A 72 -7.06 8.36 4.00
C GLY A 72 -8.37 8.38 4.81
N PHE A 73 -8.35 7.92 6.07
CA PHE A 73 -9.55 7.82 6.90
C PHE A 73 -9.68 8.90 7.97
N ILE A 74 -8.58 9.40 8.52
CA ILE A 74 -8.60 10.36 9.65
C ILE A 74 -8.67 11.80 9.16
N ILE A 75 -8.01 12.14 8.05
CA ILE A 75 -7.91 13.54 7.59
C ILE A 75 -8.93 13.84 6.48
N TRP A 76 -9.26 12.87 5.62
CA TRP A 76 -10.11 13.12 4.45
C TRP A 76 -11.59 12.74 4.61
N LYS A 77 -11.97 11.95 5.63
CA LYS A 77 -13.36 11.56 5.91
C LYS A 77 -13.83 12.11 7.25
N ASP A 78 -15.08 12.58 7.29
CA ASP A 78 -15.77 12.88 8.56
C ASP A 78 -15.89 11.59 9.38
N ARG A 79 -15.05 11.48 10.41
CA ARG A 79 -14.99 10.31 11.30
C ARG A 79 -16.35 9.91 11.83
N LYS A 80 -17.20 10.86 12.23
CA LYS A 80 -18.50 10.56 12.84
C LYS A 80 -19.43 9.91 11.82
N LYS A 81 -19.46 10.46 10.61
CA LYS A 81 -20.27 9.91 9.51
C LYS A 81 -19.80 8.52 9.11
N HIS A 82 -18.47 8.31 9.05
CA HIS A 82 -17.91 7.03 8.68
C HIS A 82 -18.19 5.94 9.73
N LEU A 83 -17.94 6.22 11.02
CA LEU A 83 -18.23 5.29 12.11
C LEU A 83 -19.72 4.91 12.17
N LYS A 84 -20.62 5.87 11.95
CA LYS A 84 -22.06 5.58 11.87
C LYS A 84 -22.39 4.65 10.72
N HIS A 85 -21.77 4.84 9.55
CA HIS A 85 -22.00 3.99 8.39
C HIS A 85 -21.46 2.56 8.57
N GLU A 86 -20.32 2.38 9.23
CA GLU A 86 -19.79 1.06 9.61
C GLU A 86 -20.76 0.35 10.56
N TYR A 87 -21.18 1.04 11.63
CA TYR A 87 -22.12 0.47 12.61
C TYR A 87 -23.45 0.02 11.98
N GLU A 88 -24.01 0.82 11.07
CA GLU A 88 -25.22 0.43 10.33
C GLU A 88 -25.01 -0.81 9.46
N LEU A 89 -23.83 -0.97 8.86
CA LEU A 89 -23.50 -2.13 8.05
C LEU A 89 -23.32 -3.38 8.93
N ASP A 90 -22.65 -3.23 10.06
CA ASP A 90 -22.48 -4.31 11.05
C ASP A 90 -23.81 -4.80 11.58
N LYS A 91 -24.76 -3.89 11.85
CA LYS A 91 -26.12 -4.26 12.27
C LYS A 91 -26.80 -5.17 11.22
N ILE A 92 -26.77 -4.77 9.95
CA ILE A 92 -27.32 -5.56 8.83
C ILE A 92 -26.62 -6.93 8.73
N ILE A 93 -25.31 -6.97 8.91
CA ILE A 93 -24.53 -8.21 8.88
C ILE A 93 -24.94 -9.15 10.02
N ILE A 94 -25.13 -8.66 11.23
CA ILE A 94 -25.46 -9.48 12.41
C ILE A 94 -26.89 -10.03 12.31
N GLU A 95 -27.83 -9.22 11.83
CA GLU A 95 -29.25 -9.58 11.78
C GLU A 95 -29.59 -10.52 10.60
N ASN A 96 -28.73 -10.60 9.59
CA ASN A 96 -29.00 -11.36 8.36
C ASN A 96 -28.44 -12.79 8.39
N GLN A 97 -29.23 -13.75 7.91
CA GLN A 97 -28.80 -15.15 7.75
C GLN A 97 -27.57 -15.34 6.84
N TYR A 98 -27.37 -14.45 5.86
CA TYR A 98 -26.21 -14.40 4.96
C TYR A 98 -25.08 -13.50 5.49
N GLY A 99 -25.19 -13.02 6.73
CA GLY A 99 -24.26 -12.08 7.35
C GLY A 99 -22.79 -12.46 7.23
N LYS A 100 -22.46 -13.74 7.47
CA LYS A 100 -21.07 -14.24 7.37
C LYS A 100 -20.48 -14.09 5.97
N GLU A 101 -21.29 -14.30 4.94
CA GLU A 101 -20.84 -14.17 3.55
C GLU A 101 -20.67 -12.69 3.16
N ILE A 102 -21.62 -11.85 3.58
CA ILE A 102 -21.53 -10.38 3.41
C ILE A 102 -20.26 -9.85 4.08
N GLN A 103 -20.01 -10.26 5.33
CA GLN A 103 -18.82 -9.86 6.08
C GLN A 103 -17.53 -10.29 5.40
N ARG A 104 -17.48 -11.53 4.88
CA ARG A 104 -16.32 -12.05 4.15
C ARG A 104 -16.03 -11.21 2.91
N ILE A 105 -17.02 -11.00 2.05
CA ILE A 105 -16.87 -10.22 0.81
C ILE A 105 -16.48 -8.78 1.13
N TYR A 106 -17.10 -8.17 2.14
CA TYR A 106 -16.77 -6.83 2.61
C TYR A 106 -15.32 -6.73 3.09
N SER A 107 -14.90 -7.63 3.98
CA SER A 107 -13.55 -7.67 4.55
C SER A 107 -12.49 -7.86 3.46
N ASP A 108 -12.74 -8.74 2.49
CA ASP A 108 -11.83 -8.98 1.37
C ASP A 108 -11.67 -7.74 0.50
N ARG A 109 -12.77 -7.06 0.14
CA ARG A 109 -12.75 -5.82 -0.65
C ARG A 109 -12.07 -4.69 0.09
N LEU A 110 -12.36 -4.52 1.38
CA LEU A 110 -11.76 -3.49 2.22
C LEU A 110 -10.25 -3.73 2.40
N GLY A 111 -9.86 -4.98 2.64
CA GLY A 111 -8.44 -5.36 2.73
C GLY A 111 -7.66 -5.07 1.46
N ASN A 112 -8.25 -5.31 0.28
CA ASN A 112 -7.63 -4.95 -1.00
C ASN A 112 -7.51 -3.44 -1.17
N LEU A 113 -8.52 -2.68 -0.77
CA LEU A 113 -8.48 -1.21 -0.79
C LEU A 113 -7.32 -0.67 0.08
N HIS A 114 -7.17 -1.21 1.30
CA HIS A 114 -6.09 -0.80 2.22
C HIS A 114 -4.70 -1.14 1.67
N ALA A 115 -4.53 -2.34 1.09
CA ALA A 115 -3.28 -2.73 0.47
C ALA A 115 -2.90 -1.80 -0.69
N LEU A 116 -3.88 -1.44 -1.52
CA LEU A 116 -3.67 -0.56 -2.66
C LEU A 116 -3.41 0.90 -2.23
N SER A 117 -4.06 1.34 -1.15
CA SER A 117 -3.79 2.64 -0.53
C SER A 117 -2.36 2.73 -0.01
N ALA A 118 -1.88 1.68 0.68
CA ALA A 118 -0.51 1.61 1.16
C ALA A 118 0.50 1.61 0.01
N LEU A 119 0.24 0.88 -1.07
CA LEU A 119 1.08 0.89 -2.27
C LEU A 119 1.09 2.26 -2.95
N CYS A 120 -0.06 2.91 -3.09
CA CYS A 120 -0.18 4.26 -3.63
C CYS A 120 0.66 5.25 -2.80
N PHE A 121 0.57 5.15 -1.47
CA PHE A 121 1.32 6.02 -0.57
C PHE A 121 2.83 5.73 -0.59
N SER A 122 3.23 4.45 -0.73
CA SER A 122 4.63 4.05 -0.95
C SER A 122 5.23 4.70 -2.20
N LEU A 123 4.52 4.65 -3.33
CA LEU A 123 4.96 5.25 -4.58
C LEU A 123 5.01 6.78 -4.47
N PHE A 124 4.05 7.41 -3.79
CA PHE A 124 4.08 8.84 -3.51
C PHE A 124 5.29 9.24 -2.63
N LEU A 125 5.57 8.47 -1.58
CA LEU A 125 6.74 8.69 -0.72
C LEU A 125 8.05 8.48 -1.50
N SER A 126 8.06 7.51 -2.41
CA SER A 126 9.19 7.25 -3.31
C SER A 126 9.44 8.45 -4.23
N LEU A 127 8.39 9.04 -4.82
CA LEU A 127 8.48 10.25 -5.64
C LEU A 127 9.06 11.43 -4.84
N LEU A 128 8.54 11.65 -3.64
CA LEU A 128 9.02 12.71 -2.75
C LEU A 128 10.50 12.50 -2.43
N THR A 129 10.88 11.26 -2.09
CA THR A 129 12.26 10.93 -1.70
C THR A 129 13.23 11.08 -2.88
N ILE A 130 12.91 10.54 -4.05
CA ILE A 130 13.75 10.74 -5.25
C ILE A 130 13.80 12.23 -5.59
N GLY A 131 12.69 12.95 -5.50
CA GLY A 131 12.64 14.39 -5.72
C GLY A 131 13.66 15.11 -4.84
N ILE A 132 13.60 14.90 -3.51
CA ILE A 132 14.56 15.49 -2.56
C ILE A 132 15.99 15.09 -2.91
N PHE A 133 16.28 13.81 -3.10
CA PHE A 133 17.63 13.33 -3.40
C PHE A 133 18.19 13.88 -4.71
N SER A 134 17.32 14.06 -5.71
CA SER A 134 17.66 14.69 -6.99
C SER A 134 18.12 16.14 -6.81
N PHE A 135 17.52 16.88 -5.87
CA PHE A 135 17.92 18.24 -5.54
C PHE A 135 19.16 18.30 -4.64
N THR A 136 19.36 17.34 -3.73
CA THR A 136 20.43 17.42 -2.72
C THR A 136 21.73 16.71 -3.11
N ILE A 137 21.67 15.64 -3.90
CA ILE A 137 22.84 14.80 -4.24
C ILE A 137 23.28 15.09 -5.67
N LYS A 138 22.48 14.65 -6.64
CA LYS A 138 22.80 14.78 -8.06
C LYS A 138 21.53 14.60 -8.90
N PHE A 139 21.38 15.47 -9.90
CA PHE A 139 20.39 15.31 -10.94
C PHE A 139 21.03 14.74 -12.21
N SER A 140 20.33 13.81 -12.87
CA SER A 140 20.75 13.23 -14.16
C SER A 140 19.54 12.88 -15.00
N THR A 141 19.72 12.76 -16.32
CA THR A 141 18.65 12.35 -17.24
C THR A 141 18.06 10.99 -16.87
N SER A 142 18.89 10.05 -16.41
CA SER A 142 18.42 8.73 -15.95
C SER A 142 17.54 8.82 -14.71
N ILE A 143 17.88 9.71 -13.77
CA ILE A 143 17.06 9.97 -12.56
C ILE A 143 15.73 10.62 -12.95
N MET A 144 15.72 11.52 -13.95
CA MET A 144 14.49 12.09 -14.49
C MET A 144 13.59 11.01 -15.11
N ILE A 145 14.16 10.07 -15.86
CA ILE A 145 13.40 8.93 -16.41
C ILE A 145 12.82 8.07 -15.28
N LEU A 146 13.60 7.78 -14.22
CA LEU A 146 13.11 7.06 -13.05
C LEU A 146 11.94 7.79 -12.39
N LEU A 147 12.02 9.11 -12.20
CA LEU A 147 10.92 9.93 -11.67
C LEU A 147 9.66 9.80 -12.52
N ILE A 148 9.78 9.87 -13.85
CA ILE A 148 8.64 9.71 -14.77
C ILE A 148 8.02 8.31 -14.64
N ILE A 149 8.84 7.26 -14.58
CA ILE A 149 8.35 5.87 -14.41
C ILE A 149 7.59 5.72 -13.10
N VAL A 150 8.18 6.15 -11.98
CA VAL A 150 7.54 6.06 -10.66
C VAL A 150 6.27 6.90 -10.62
N PHE A 151 6.24 8.05 -11.31
CA PHE A 151 5.05 8.90 -11.41
C PHE A 151 3.92 8.20 -12.17
N LEU A 152 4.22 7.61 -13.34
CA LEU A 152 3.23 6.85 -14.11
C LEU A 152 2.69 5.66 -13.31
N LEU A 153 3.56 4.91 -12.62
CA LEU A 153 3.13 3.84 -11.73
C LEU A 153 2.22 4.36 -10.61
N ASN A 154 2.56 5.50 -10.02
CA ASN A 154 1.73 6.13 -8.98
C ASN A 154 0.34 6.50 -9.51
N VAL A 155 0.26 7.09 -10.71
CA VAL A 155 -1.03 7.42 -11.36
C VAL A 155 -1.86 6.17 -11.64
N ILE A 156 -1.26 5.09 -12.14
CA ILE A 156 -1.95 3.81 -12.41
C ILE A 156 -2.52 3.24 -11.11
N VAL A 157 -1.69 3.15 -10.06
CA VAL A 157 -2.11 2.62 -8.75
C VAL A 157 -3.19 3.50 -8.12
N PHE A 158 -3.08 4.82 -8.27
CA PHE A 158 -4.10 5.77 -7.79
C PHE A 158 -5.44 5.60 -8.52
N HIS A 159 -5.43 5.42 -9.84
CA HIS A 159 -6.65 5.14 -10.59
C HIS A 159 -7.30 3.82 -10.16
N ASN A 160 -6.49 2.78 -9.96
CA ASN A 160 -6.97 1.51 -9.41
C ASN A 160 -7.56 1.70 -8.01
N LEU A 161 -6.95 2.54 -7.15
CA LEU A 161 -7.47 2.83 -5.81
C LEU A 161 -8.88 3.42 -5.86
N ILE A 162 -9.11 4.39 -6.75
CA ILE A 162 -10.45 4.97 -6.97
C ILE A 162 -11.43 3.90 -7.44
N TYR A 163 -11.05 3.09 -8.42
CA TYR A 163 -11.90 2.01 -8.94
C TYR A 163 -12.34 1.03 -7.83
N PHE A 164 -11.40 0.58 -6.99
CA PHE A 164 -11.72 -0.32 -5.88
C PHE A 164 -12.57 0.36 -4.81
N GLN A 165 -12.36 1.66 -4.57
CA GLN A 165 -13.18 2.45 -3.65
C GLN A 165 -14.62 2.55 -4.13
N ASP A 166 -14.83 2.82 -5.42
CA ASP A 166 -16.17 2.90 -6.02
C ASP A 166 -16.87 1.55 -6.01
N HIS A 167 -16.15 0.47 -6.30
CA HIS A 167 -16.69 -0.88 -6.25
C HIS A 167 -17.08 -1.31 -4.82
N LEU A 168 -16.32 -0.91 -3.80
CA LEU A 168 -16.67 -1.12 -2.40
C LEU A 168 -17.91 -0.30 -2.01
N ASN A 169 -17.95 0.98 -2.40
CA ASN A 169 -19.10 1.85 -2.13
C ASN A 169 -20.38 1.33 -2.79
N TYR A 170 -20.30 0.84 -4.03
CA TYR A 170 -21.41 0.21 -4.73
C TYR A 170 -21.93 -1.01 -3.98
N TYR A 171 -21.02 -1.88 -3.53
CA TYR A 171 -21.38 -3.06 -2.76
C TYR A 171 -22.09 -2.72 -1.44
N ILE A 172 -21.54 -1.78 -0.66
CA ILE A 172 -22.15 -1.32 0.59
C ILE A 172 -23.56 -0.77 0.34
N ARG A 173 -23.74 0.04 -0.72
CA ARG A 173 -25.05 0.58 -1.09
C ARG A 173 -26.04 -0.53 -1.45
N LYS A 174 -25.59 -1.54 -2.19
CA LYS A 174 -26.42 -2.67 -2.62
C LYS A 174 -26.85 -3.56 -1.45
N VAL A 175 -25.93 -3.85 -0.52
CA VAL A 175 -26.25 -4.55 0.74
C VAL A 175 -27.28 -3.75 1.55
N LYS A 176 -27.09 -2.42 1.67
CA LYS A 176 -28.06 -1.56 2.35
C LYS A 176 -29.43 -1.53 1.65
N SER A 177 -29.50 -1.55 0.32
CA SER A 177 -30.79 -1.56 -0.37
C SER A 177 -31.52 -2.90 -0.25
N ASP A 178 -30.79 -3.99 -0.42
CA ASP A 178 -31.40 -5.31 -0.58
C ASP A 178 -31.87 -5.89 0.77
N PHE A 179 -31.25 -5.48 1.88
CA PHE A 179 -31.52 -6.04 3.21
C PHE A 179 -32.13 -5.04 4.20
N LYS A 180 -32.29 -3.77 3.83
CA LYS A 180 -33.04 -2.77 4.62
C LYS A 180 -34.47 -2.57 4.11
N ALA A 181 -34.79 -3.10 2.93
CA ALA A 181 -36.15 -3.12 2.35
C ALA A 181 -36.91 -4.42 2.67
N SER A 182 -36.36 -5.27 3.53
CA SER A 182 -36.95 -6.56 3.94
C SER A 182 -37.70 -6.51 5.27
N GLU A 183 -37.82 -5.32 5.87
CA GLU A 183 -38.76 -4.99 6.97
C GLU A 183 -40.00 -4.31 6.39
#